data_AF-A0A3R7EBC0-F1
#
_entry.id   AF-A0A3R7EBC0-F1
#
_cell.length_a   1.000
_cell.length_b   1.000
_cell.length_c   1.000
_cell.angle_alpha   90.00
_cell.angle_beta   90.00
_cell.angle_gamma   90.00
#
_symmetry.space_group_name_H-M   'P 1'
#
loop_
_entity.id
_entity.type
_entity.pdbx_description
1 polymer ?
#
loop_
_entity_poly.entity_id
_entity_poly.type
_entity_poly.pdbx_seq_one_letter_code
_entity_poly.pdbx_strand_id
1 'polypeptide(L)'
;MQDPSVKARIEMLEDGGGFVDKGLLEIAKECGFEKILYDPGVQPFGQGAGSSFRLLYAVKSLYGLPTGVGAHNVPSSWAYLKKRDPGIRRICDISANAIGIVMGANSLFIGPIESAKYAAPVVAMADILTADSINDFGIEHAEKHPYLLA
;
A
#
# COMPACT_ATOMS: atom_id res chain seq x y z
N MET A 1 -13.50 15.12 11.96
CA MET A 1 -12.33 14.44 11.35
C MET A 1 -12.69 12.96 11.26
N GLN A 2 -12.52 12.32 10.10
CA GLN A 2 -12.84 10.89 9.93
C GLN A 2 -11.90 10.06 10.83
N ASP A 3 -12.41 9.05 11.53
CA ASP A 3 -11.58 8.14 12.33
C ASP A 3 -10.58 7.41 11.40
N PRO A 4 -9.26 7.59 11.57
CA PRO A 4 -8.26 6.95 10.71
C PRO A 4 -7.91 5.53 11.19
N SER A 5 -8.62 4.98 12.17
CA SER A 5 -8.38 3.64 12.68
C SER A 5 -8.65 2.57 11.61
N VAL A 6 -7.95 1.45 11.74
CA VAL A 6 -8.18 0.27 10.87
C VAL A 6 -9.59 -0.27 11.04
N LYS A 7 -10.15 -0.18 12.26
CA LYS A 7 -11.52 -0.60 12.54
C LYS A 7 -12.52 0.23 11.72
N ALA A 8 -12.46 1.56 11.77
CA ALA A 8 -13.36 2.41 11.02
C ALA A 8 -13.25 2.20 9.49
N ARG A 9 -12.05 1.88 9.00
CA ARG A 9 -11.85 1.55 7.58
C ARG A 9 -12.41 0.17 7.20
N ILE A 10 -12.40 -0.79 8.11
CA ILE A 10 -13.07 -2.09 7.93
C ILE A 10 -14.58 -1.92 7.95
N GLU A 11 -15.14 -1.19 8.91
CA GLU A 11 -16.59 -0.89 8.97
C GLU A 11 -17.07 -0.23 7.67
N MET A 12 -16.31 0.74 7.14
CA MET A 12 -16.59 1.32 5.82
C MET A 12 -16.68 0.26 4.69
N LEU A 13 -15.83 -0.77 4.71
CA LEU A 13 -15.85 -1.84 3.71
C LEU A 13 -17.05 -2.79 3.89
N GLU A 14 -17.43 -3.07 5.13
CA GLU A 14 -18.44 -4.07 5.49
C GLU A 14 -19.87 -3.51 5.51
N ASP A 15 -20.08 -2.35 6.15
CA ASP A 15 -21.41 -1.78 6.40
C ASP A 15 -21.55 -0.29 6.01
N GLY A 16 -20.48 0.31 5.47
CA GLY A 16 -20.50 1.70 5.01
C GLY A 16 -20.10 2.71 6.09
N GLY A 17 -19.80 2.25 7.32
CA GLY A 17 -19.24 3.06 8.39
C GLY A 17 -20.12 4.25 8.80
N GLY A 18 -21.43 4.15 8.55
CA GLY A 18 -22.40 5.22 8.79
C GLY A 18 -22.38 6.38 7.78
N PHE A 19 -21.60 6.27 6.69
CA PHE A 19 -21.57 7.28 5.61
C PHE A 19 -22.48 6.93 4.43
N VAL A 20 -22.70 5.63 4.23
CA VAL A 20 -23.57 5.06 3.19
C VAL A 20 -24.28 3.84 3.79
N ASP A 21 -25.39 3.42 3.18
CA ASP A 21 -26.28 2.37 3.73
C ASP A 21 -25.71 0.95 3.59
N LYS A 22 -24.62 0.77 2.83
CA LYS A 22 -24.02 -0.53 2.49
C LYS A 22 -22.50 -0.44 2.50
N GLY A 23 -21.85 -1.57 2.77
CA GLY A 23 -20.40 -1.70 2.65
C GLY A 23 -19.90 -1.42 1.24
N LEU A 24 -18.73 -0.77 1.14
CA LEU A 24 -18.12 -0.48 -0.17
C LEU A 24 -17.85 -1.74 -1.00
N LEU A 25 -17.60 -2.89 -0.36
CA LEU A 25 -17.42 -4.16 -1.07
C LEU A 25 -18.72 -4.68 -1.69
N GLU A 26 -19.85 -4.50 -1.01
CA GLU A 26 -21.17 -4.85 -1.56
C GLU A 26 -21.52 -3.92 -2.72
N ILE A 27 -21.37 -2.61 -2.52
CA ILE A 27 -21.62 -1.59 -3.54
C ILE A 27 -20.80 -1.89 -4.80
N ALA A 28 -19.51 -2.22 -4.64
CA ALA A 28 -18.65 -2.56 -5.78
C ALA A 28 -19.18 -3.77 -6.57
N LYS A 29 -19.64 -4.81 -5.89
CA LYS A 29 -20.22 -6.00 -6.53
C LYS A 29 -21.52 -5.67 -7.27
N GLU A 30 -22.39 -4.86 -6.67
CA GLU A 30 -23.65 -4.43 -7.30
C GLU A 30 -23.42 -3.58 -8.54
N CYS A 31 -22.32 -2.80 -8.58
CA CYS A 31 -21.88 -2.10 -9.78
C CYS A 31 -21.23 -3.01 -10.84
N GLY A 32 -21.08 -4.32 -10.59
CA GLY A 32 -20.50 -5.27 -11.53
C GLY A 32 -18.97 -5.35 -11.50
N PHE A 33 -18.29 -4.86 -10.46
CA PHE A 33 -16.84 -5.01 -10.34
C PHE A 33 -16.46 -6.42 -9.89
N GLU A 34 -15.74 -7.15 -10.74
CA GLU A 34 -15.25 -8.51 -10.45
C GLU A 34 -13.84 -8.53 -9.85
N LYS A 35 -13.03 -7.51 -10.14
CA LYS A 35 -11.63 -7.41 -9.68
C LYS A 35 -11.46 -6.15 -8.85
N ILE A 36 -11.33 -6.34 -7.55
CA ILE A 36 -11.20 -5.26 -6.58
C ILE A 36 -9.74 -5.14 -6.16
N LEU A 37 -9.17 -3.95 -6.28
CA LEU A 37 -7.90 -3.55 -5.69
C LEU A 37 -8.20 -2.57 -4.55
N TYR A 38 -7.86 -2.92 -3.32
CA TYR A 38 -8.09 -2.02 -2.20
C TYR A 38 -6.92 -1.05 -2.02
N ASP A 39 -7.19 0.26 -2.04
CA ASP A 39 -6.25 1.31 -1.63
C ASP A 39 -6.76 1.95 -0.33
N PRO A 40 -5.96 1.97 0.76
CA PRO A 40 -6.38 2.54 2.04
C PRO A 40 -6.50 4.07 2.03
N GLY A 41 -6.04 4.76 0.98
CA GLY A 41 -6.00 6.22 0.93
C GLY A 41 -5.09 6.76 2.03
N VAL A 42 -3.77 6.61 1.87
CA VAL A 42 -2.80 6.88 2.94
C VAL A 42 -2.95 8.27 3.56
N GLN A 43 -2.97 8.32 4.88
CA GLN A 43 -3.07 9.56 5.63
C GLN A 43 -1.69 10.18 5.89
N PRO A 44 -1.61 11.50 6.14
CA PRO A 44 -0.37 12.15 6.57
C PRO A 44 0.18 11.58 7.88
N PHE A 45 1.48 11.77 8.12
CA PHE A 45 2.08 11.45 9.42
C PHE A 45 1.36 12.19 10.55
N GLY A 46 1.14 11.48 11.66
CA GLY A 46 0.37 11.97 12.80
C GLY A 46 -1.15 11.91 12.63
N GLN A 47 -1.66 11.55 11.44
CA GLN A 47 -3.10 11.46 11.15
C GLN A 47 -3.54 10.03 10.74
N GLY A 48 -2.73 9.03 11.10
CA GLY A 48 -3.03 7.63 10.83
C GLY A 48 -2.31 7.01 9.63
N ALA A 49 -1.20 7.60 9.16
CA ALA A 49 -0.34 6.97 8.15
C ALA A 49 -0.05 5.50 8.45
N GLY A 50 0.34 5.17 9.69
CA GLY A 50 0.60 3.79 10.11
C GLY A 50 -0.63 2.88 10.01
N SER A 51 -1.82 3.39 10.35
CA SER A 51 -3.08 2.65 10.18
C SER A 51 -3.35 2.36 8.70
N SER A 52 -3.07 3.30 7.80
CA SER A 52 -3.20 3.10 6.36
C SER A 52 -2.29 1.97 5.85
N PHE A 53 -1.03 1.91 6.26
CA PHE A 53 -0.15 0.79 5.88
C PHE A 53 -0.57 -0.52 6.52
N ARG A 54 -1.06 -0.50 7.77
CA ARG A 54 -1.59 -1.70 8.45
C ARG A 54 -2.79 -2.31 7.71
N LEU A 55 -3.62 -1.48 7.08
CA LEU A 55 -4.76 -1.98 6.32
C LEU A 55 -4.37 -2.86 5.14
N LEU A 56 -3.16 -2.72 4.59
CA LEU A 56 -2.69 -3.54 3.47
C LEU A 56 -2.69 -5.03 3.82
N TYR A 57 -2.10 -5.41 4.96
CA TYR A 57 -2.14 -6.80 5.40
C TYR A 57 -3.49 -7.19 6.03
N ALA A 58 -4.19 -6.27 6.69
CA ALA A 58 -5.49 -6.58 7.30
C ALA A 58 -6.52 -6.95 6.23
N VAL A 59 -6.63 -6.16 5.16
CA VAL A 59 -7.55 -6.42 4.06
C VAL A 59 -7.19 -7.71 3.33
N LYS A 60 -5.90 -7.97 3.12
CA LYS A 60 -5.44 -9.26 2.58
C LYS A 60 -5.88 -10.44 3.45
N SER A 61 -5.68 -10.33 4.76
CA SER A 61 -5.94 -11.43 5.69
C SER A 61 -7.44 -11.70 5.87
N LEU A 62 -8.26 -10.65 5.87
CA LEU A 62 -9.71 -10.77 6.10
C LEU A 62 -10.48 -11.11 4.83
N TYR A 63 -10.06 -10.59 3.68
CA TYR A 63 -10.86 -10.65 2.45
C TYR A 63 -10.14 -11.29 1.26
N GLY A 64 -8.84 -11.60 1.37
CA GLY A 64 -8.04 -12.13 0.27
C GLY A 64 -7.82 -11.15 -0.88
N LEU A 65 -8.22 -9.88 -0.72
CA LEU A 65 -8.13 -8.89 -1.79
C LEU A 65 -6.70 -8.44 -2.04
N PRO A 66 -6.30 -8.18 -3.30
CA PRO A 66 -5.06 -7.49 -3.58
C PRO A 66 -5.15 -6.04 -3.08
N THR A 67 -4.01 -5.49 -2.68
CA THR A 67 -3.94 -4.13 -2.14
C THR A 67 -2.97 -3.25 -2.94
N GLY A 68 -3.32 -1.99 -3.08
CA GLY A 68 -2.50 -0.94 -3.69
C GLY A 68 -2.17 0.11 -2.64
N VAL A 69 -1.06 0.84 -2.82
CA VAL A 69 -0.76 1.97 -1.94
C VAL A 69 -0.05 3.11 -2.64
N GLY A 70 -0.56 4.33 -2.44
CA GLY A 70 0.13 5.56 -2.83
C GLY A 70 1.15 6.01 -1.81
N ALA A 71 2.16 5.19 -1.52
CA ALA A 71 3.07 5.39 -0.40
C ALA A 71 3.84 6.71 -0.45
N HIS A 72 4.18 7.22 -1.65
CA HIS A 72 4.86 8.51 -1.85
C HIS A 72 4.08 9.72 -1.30
N ASN A 73 2.76 9.60 -1.09
CA ASN A 73 1.95 10.68 -0.52
C ASN A 73 2.33 10.97 0.94
N VAL A 74 2.82 9.97 1.66
CA VAL A 74 3.15 10.11 3.08
C VAL A 74 4.35 11.03 3.28
N PRO A 75 5.53 10.79 2.69
CA PRO A 75 6.67 11.70 2.84
C PRO A 75 6.43 13.06 2.18
N SER A 76 5.70 13.12 1.07
CA SER A 76 5.33 14.38 0.42
C SER A 76 4.47 15.30 1.29
N SER A 77 3.67 14.74 2.19
CA SER A 77 2.90 15.52 3.18
C SER A 77 3.72 15.97 4.40
N TRP A 78 4.94 15.45 4.59
CA TRP A 78 5.72 15.66 5.79
C TRP A 78 6.40 17.05 5.80
N ALA A 79 5.89 17.94 6.65
CA ALA A 79 6.38 19.31 6.77
C ALA A 79 7.90 19.42 7.05
N TYR A 80 8.47 18.43 7.75
CA TYR A 80 9.91 18.35 8.01
C TYR A 80 10.73 18.28 6.71
N LEU A 81 10.30 17.46 5.73
CA LEU A 81 11.02 17.25 4.47
C LEU A 81 10.93 18.45 3.53
N LYS A 82 9.89 19.28 3.64
CA LYS A 82 9.72 20.47 2.79
C LYS A 82 10.87 21.48 2.89
N LYS A 83 11.61 21.47 4.00
CA LYS A 83 12.76 22.35 4.26
C LYS A 83 14.11 21.66 4.03
N ARG A 84 14.12 20.46 3.45
CA ARG A 84 15.32 19.65 3.25
C ARG A 84 15.71 19.61 1.78
N ASP A 85 16.92 19.11 1.55
CA ASP A 85 17.45 18.88 0.21
C ASP A 85 16.49 18.01 -0.63
N PRO A 86 16.26 18.34 -1.92
CA PRO A 86 15.38 17.56 -2.79
C PRO A 86 15.77 16.08 -2.92
N GLY A 87 17.06 15.76 -2.82
CA GLY A 87 17.57 14.39 -2.81
C GLY A 87 17.10 13.62 -1.58
N ILE A 88 17.13 14.24 -0.38
CA ILE A 88 16.61 13.64 0.86
C ILE A 88 15.11 13.34 0.71
N ARG A 89 14.33 14.29 0.18
CA ARG A 89 12.91 14.09 -0.05
C ARG A 89 12.67 12.91 -1.00
N ARG A 90 13.40 12.86 -2.12
CA ARG A 90 13.30 11.76 -3.09
C ARG A 90 13.61 10.41 -2.47
N ILE A 91 14.65 10.32 -1.64
CA ILE A 91 15.00 9.09 -0.91
C ILE A 91 13.82 8.66 -0.04
N CYS A 92 13.23 9.56 0.75
CA CYS A 92 12.07 9.22 1.58
C CYS A 92 10.85 8.78 0.74
N ASP A 93 10.55 9.49 -0.36
CA ASP A 93 9.45 9.13 -1.27
C ASP A 93 9.64 7.72 -1.86
N ILE A 94 10.85 7.38 -2.30
CA ILE A 94 11.18 6.05 -2.83
C ILE A 94 11.15 4.97 -1.75
N SER A 95 11.72 5.24 -0.57
CA SER A 95 11.73 4.28 0.54
C SER A 95 10.32 3.94 1.03
N ALA A 96 9.38 4.89 0.96
CA ALA A 96 7.98 4.62 1.29
C ALA A 96 7.37 3.53 0.39
N ASN A 97 7.77 3.46 -0.88
CA ASN A 97 7.31 2.40 -1.79
C ASN A 97 7.80 1.01 -1.37
N ALA A 98 9.06 0.88 -0.93
CA ALA A 98 9.56 -0.38 -0.35
C ALA A 98 8.79 -0.80 0.91
N ILE A 99 8.46 0.16 1.78
CA ILE A 99 7.61 -0.10 2.96
C ILE A 99 6.24 -0.62 2.52
N GLY A 100 5.67 -0.07 1.44
CA GLY A 100 4.42 -0.57 0.86
C GLY A 100 4.47 -2.05 0.52
N ILE A 101 5.53 -2.50 -0.16
CA ILE A 101 5.73 -3.93 -0.51
C ILE A 101 5.83 -4.80 0.74
N VAL A 102 6.71 -4.44 1.68
CA VAL A 102 6.91 -5.23 2.91
C VAL A 102 5.64 -5.30 3.76
N MET A 103 4.76 -4.29 3.66
CA MET A 103 3.47 -4.26 4.33
C MET A 103 2.35 -4.99 3.55
N GLY A 104 2.70 -5.63 2.43
CA GLY A 104 1.82 -6.51 1.67
C GLY A 104 1.12 -5.85 0.47
N ALA A 105 1.57 -4.71 -0.03
CA ALA A 105 1.02 -4.13 -1.25
C ALA A 105 1.33 -5.00 -2.48
N ASN A 106 0.35 -5.21 -3.36
CA ASN A 106 0.53 -5.80 -4.69
C ASN A 106 0.83 -4.76 -5.78
N SER A 107 0.46 -3.51 -5.54
CA SER A 107 0.65 -2.41 -6.49
C SER A 107 1.03 -1.13 -5.77
N LEU A 108 1.79 -0.29 -6.45
CA LEU A 108 2.33 0.95 -5.90
C LEU A 108 2.04 2.12 -6.85
N PHE A 109 1.54 3.23 -6.29
CA PHE A 109 1.65 4.52 -6.96
C PHE A 109 2.99 5.12 -6.56
N ILE A 110 3.98 4.99 -7.44
CA ILE A 110 5.38 5.33 -7.16
C ILE A 110 5.69 6.83 -7.11
N GLY A 111 4.69 7.68 -7.39
CA GLY A 111 4.86 9.12 -7.56
C GLY A 111 5.21 9.49 -9.00
N PRO A 112 5.96 10.59 -9.22
CA PRO A 112 6.34 11.04 -10.56
C PRO A 112 7.09 9.95 -11.34
N ILE A 113 6.78 9.80 -12.63
CA ILE A 113 7.32 8.73 -13.48
C ILE A 113 8.85 8.77 -13.58
N GLU A 114 9.46 9.95 -13.44
CA GLU A 114 10.92 10.14 -13.43
C GLU A 114 11.59 9.44 -12.24
N SER A 115 10.81 9.16 -11.18
CA SER A 115 11.27 8.41 -10.01
C SER A 115 11.30 6.90 -10.26
N ALA A 116 10.68 6.40 -11.34
CA ALA A 116 10.61 4.96 -11.63
C ALA A 116 11.99 4.30 -11.71
N LYS A 117 12.98 4.98 -12.31
CA LYS A 117 14.37 4.46 -12.40
C LYS A 117 15.05 4.24 -11.05
N TYR A 118 14.55 4.88 -9.99
CA TYR A 118 15.03 4.68 -8.62
C TYR A 118 14.08 3.81 -7.80
N ALA A 119 12.77 3.96 -8.00
CA ALA A 119 11.75 3.18 -7.29
C ALA A 119 11.78 1.70 -7.68
N ALA A 120 11.92 1.39 -8.98
CA ALA A 120 11.92 0.01 -9.47
C ALA A 120 12.98 -0.88 -8.79
N PRO A 121 14.28 -0.53 -8.74
CA PRO A 121 15.27 -1.38 -8.06
C PRO A 121 15.04 -1.47 -6.54
N VAL A 122 14.56 -0.40 -5.90
CA VAL A 122 14.28 -0.40 -4.45
C VAL A 122 13.07 -1.28 -4.11
N VAL A 123 12.02 -1.22 -4.93
CA VAL A 123 10.83 -2.07 -4.82
C VAL A 123 11.19 -3.52 -5.13
N ALA A 124 11.97 -3.78 -6.19
CA ALA A 124 12.47 -5.11 -6.52
C ALA A 124 13.25 -5.73 -5.37
N MET A 125 14.15 -4.96 -4.73
CA MET A 125 14.89 -5.42 -3.54
C MET A 125 13.95 -5.81 -2.38
N ALA A 126 12.92 -5.01 -2.11
CA ALA A 126 11.94 -5.31 -1.06
C ALA A 126 11.10 -6.55 -1.40
N ASP A 127 10.75 -6.74 -2.67
CA ASP A 127 9.99 -7.88 -3.18
C ASP A 127 10.82 -9.17 -3.12
N ILE A 128 12.10 -9.10 -3.49
CA ILE A 128 13.07 -10.20 -3.32
C ILE A 128 13.14 -10.63 -1.86
N LEU A 129 13.31 -9.67 -0.93
CA LEU A 129 13.40 -9.98 0.49
C LEU A 129 12.10 -10.61 1.03
N THR A 130 10.95 -10.12 0.58
CA THR A 130 9.64 -10.66 1.00
C THR A 130 9.44 -12.08 0.45
N ALA A 131 9.80 -12.32 -0.81
CA ALA A 131 9.78 -13.64 -1.42
C ALA A 131 10.75 -14.62 -0.73
N ASP A 132 11.97 -14.19 -0.43
CA ASP A 132 12.97 -15.00 0.28
C ASP A 132 12.45 -15.47 1.65
N SER A 133 11.76 -14.57 2.37
CA SER A 133 11.25 -14.82 3.72
C SER A 133 10.15 -15.87 3.83
N ILE A 134 9.61 -16.35 2.70
CA ILE A 134 8.55 -17.36 2.66
C ILE A 134 8.98 -18.62 1.90
N ASN A 135 10.28 -18.80 1.62
CA ASN A 135 10.79 -19.95 0.89
C ASN A 135 10.44 -21.30 1.56
N ASP A 136 10.34 -21.32 2.88
CA ASP A 136 9.95 -22.49 3.68
C ASP A 136 8.45 -22.79 3.63
N PHE A 137 7.63 -21.90 3.06
CA PHE A 137 6.17 -22.05 3.01
C PHE A 137 5.71 -22.85 1.77
N GLY A 138 6.64 -23.21 0.86
CA GLY A 138 6.32 -23.95 -0.36
C GLY A 138 5.49 -23.15 -1.37
N ILE A 139 5.52 -21.81 -1.29
CA ILE A 139 4.82 -20.92 -2.22
C ILE A 139 5.72 -20.70 -3.44
N GLU A 140 5.20 -21.01 -4.63
CA GLU A 140 5.91 -20.81 -5.89
C GLU A 140 5.96 -19.32 -6.27
N HIS A 141 7.09 -18.89 -6.83
CA HIS A 141 7.21 -17.56 -7.44
C HIS A 141 6.59 -17.54 -8.84
N ALA A 142 6.12 -16.37 -9.26
CA ALA A 142 5.71 -16.16 -10.65
C ALA A 142 6.89 -16.35 -11.62
N GLU A 143 6.61 -16.78 -12.86
CA GLU A 143 7.63 -17.00 -13.91
C GLU A 143 8.51 -15.76 -14.15
N LYS A 144 7.97 -14.56 -13.92
CA LYS A 144 8.68 -13.28 -14.01
C LYS A 144 8.61 -12.59 -12.66
N HIS A 145 9.60 -12.88 -11.81
CA HIS A 145 9.70 -12.32 -10.46
C HIS A 145 11.10 -11.75 -10.20
N PRO A 146 11.23 -10.60 -9.49
CA PRO A 146 12.54 -10.02 -9.13
C PRO A 146 13.47 -10.99 -8.38
N TYR A 147 12.93 -11.95 -7.63
CA TYR A 147 13.69 -13.02 -6.95
C TYR A 147 14.62 -13.82 -7.88
N LEU A 148 14.31 -13.90 -9.18
CA LEU A 148 15.17 -14.54 -10.17
C LEU A 148 16.47 -13.76 -10.48
N LEU A 149 16.61 -12.55 -9.93
CA LEU A 149 17.80 -11.70 -10.05
C LEU A 149 18.69 -11.74 -8.80
N ALA A 150 18.28 -12.48 -7.76
CA ALA A 150 18.97 -12.57 -6.47
C ALA A 150 20.25 -13.42 -6.53
#